data_AF-A0A6H0CNE0-F1
#
_entry.id   AF-A0A6H0CNE0-F1
#
_cell.length_a   1.000
_cell.length_b   1.000
_cell.length_c   1.000
_cell.angle_alpha   90.00
_cell.angle_beta   90.00
_cell.angle_gamma   90.00
#
_symmetry.space_group_name_H-M   'P 1'
#
loop_
_entity.id
_entity.type
_entity.pdbx_description
1 polymer ?
#
loop_
_entity_poly.entity_id
_entity_poly.type
_entity_poly.pdbx_seq_one_letter_code
_entity_poly.pdbx_strand_id
1 'polypeptide(L)'
;MSGLRKRGTGAGGDLGNEVEGYLLWQARVAEAERRAREFTGPLDWLTTAQREEVERQYTADALRRARADLERVAARCVSLRAEYEHRYRQLRQRCLAVVLAVCAGCTALTALLLLAL
;
A
#
# COMPACT_ATOMS: atom_id res chain seq x y z
N MET A 1 12.31 -31.95 -6.91
CA MET A 1 11.69 -31.71 -5.59
C MET A 1 12.36 -30.52 -4.91
N SER A 2 11.89 -29.28 -5.12
CA SER A 2 12.24 -28.12 -4.27
C SER A 2 11.28 -26.97 -4.57
N GLY A 3 10.18 -26.89 -3.82
CA GLY A 3 9.11 -25.92 -4.06
C GLY A 3 8.20 -25.63 -2.86
N LEU A 4 8.64 -25.94 -1.63
CA LEU A 4 7.74 -25.93 -0.46
C LEU A 4 8.27 -25.16 0.76
N ARG A 5 9.04 -24.07 0.58
CA ARG A 5 9.49 -23.28 1.73
C ARG A 5 9.57 -21.77 1.46
N LYS A 6 8.47 -21.17 1.01
CA LYS A 6 8.25 -19.71 1.08
C LYS A 6 6.86 -19.29 1.56
N ARG A 7 5.96 -20.24 1.83
CA ARG A 7 4.54 -19.95 2.13
C ARG A 7 4.26 -19.51 3.58
N GLY A 8 5.15 -19.85 4.53
CA GLY A 8 4.91 -19.61 5.97
C GLY A 8 5.13 -18.16 6.44
N THR A 9 6.12 -17.45 5.89
CA THR A 9 6.43 -16.06 6.29
C THR A 9 5.51 -15.04 5.63
N GLY A 10 5.02 -15.34 4.42
CA GLY A 10 4.08 -14.46 3.70
C GLY A 10 2.69 -14.44 4.31
N ALA A 11 2.16 -15.59 4.74
CA ALA A 11 0.83 -15.69 5.33
C ALA A 11 0.73 -14.97 6.70
N GLY A 12 1.78 -15.07 7.54
CA GLY A 12 1.82 -14.36 8.81
C GLY A 12 1.93 -12.83 8.66
N GLY A 13 2.66 -12.37 7.64
CA GLY A 13 2.75 -10.94 7.31
C GLY A 13 1.45 -10.37 6.74
N ASP A 14 0.74 -11.15 5.91
CA ASP A 14 -0.54 -10.76 5.32
C ASP A 14 -1.64 -10.61 6.38
N LEU A 15 -1.74 -11.60 7.29
CA LEU A 15 -2.64 -11.52 8.45
C LEU A 15 -2.30 -10.35 9.37
N GLY A 16 -1.01 -10.08 9.62
CA GLY A 16 -0.58 -8.94 10.43
C GLY A 16 -1.04 -7.60 9.83
N ASN A 17 -0.90 -7.44 8.52
CA ASN A 17 -1.33 -6.24 7.81
C ASN A 17 -2.87 -6.09 7.79
N GLU A 18 -3.62 -7.18 7.64
CA GLU A 18 -5.08 -7.18 7.71
C GLU A 18 -5.59 -6.79 9.11
N VAL A 19 -4.98 -7.36 10.15
CA VAL A 19 -5.29 -7.02 11.55
C VAL A 19 -4.96 -5.56 11.85
N GLU A 20 -3.81 -5.07 11.42
CA GLU A 20 -3.43 -3.65 11.59
C GLU A 20 -4.45 -2.73 10.90
N GLY A 21 -4.85 -3.04 9.66
CA GLY A 21 -5.87 -2.30 8.93
C GLY A 21 -7.21 -2.28 9.65
N TYR A 22 -7.64 -3.42 10.19
CA TYR A 22 -8.85 -3.53 11.00
C TYR A 22 -8.77 -2.67 12.27
N LEU A 23 -7.67 -2.73 13.01
CA LEU A 23 -7.47 -1.95 14.24
C LEU A 23 -7.45 -0.45 13.97
N LEU A 24 -6.79 -0.02 12.89
CA LEU A 24 -6.78 1.39 12.47
C LEU A 24 -8.20 1.85 12.11
N TRP A 25 -8.98 1.01 11.43
CA TRP A 25 -10.37 1.33 11.09
C TRP A 25 -11.25 1.42 12.35
N GLN A 26 -11.15 0.47 13.28
CA GLN A 26 -11.87 0.52 14.56
C GLN A 26 -11.52 1.79 15.35
N ALA A 27 -10.25 2.17 15.40
CA ALA A 27 -9.84 3.42 16.03
C ALA A 27 -10.45 4.66 15.35
N ARG A 28 -10.68 4.63 14.02
CA ARG A 28 -11.39 5.72 13.32
C ARG A 28 -12.88 5.74 13.61
N VAL A 29 -13.53 4.59 13.74
CA VAL A 29 -14.94 4.50 14.15
C VAL A 29 -15.12 5.10 15.54
N ALA A 30 -14.33 4.65 16.52
CA ALA A 30 -14.40 5.17 17.89
C ALA A 30 -14.13 6.69 17.96
N GLU A 31 -13.18 7.19 17.18
CA GLU A 31 -12.88 8.61 17.05
C GLU A 31 -14.07 9.40 16.47
N ALA A 32 -14.69 8.90 15.40
CA ALA A 32 -15.82 9.57 14.75
C ALA A 32 -17.03 9.65 15.68
N GLU A 33 -17.35 8.56 16.38
CA GLU A 33 -18.42 8.53 17.37
C GLU A 33 -18.14 9.49 18.55
N ARG A 34 -16.89 9.55 19.03
CA ARG A 34 -16.50 10.47 20.09
C ARG A 34 -16.70 11.92 19.65
N ARG A 35 -16.23 12.26 18.45
CA ARG A 35 -16.41 13.61 17.87
C ARG A 35 -17.87 13.97 17.68
N ALA A 36 -18.70 13.00 17.29
CA ALA A 36 -20.14 13.21 17.16
C ALA A 36 -20.77 13.62 18.52
N ARG A 37 -20.43 12.90 19.60
CA ARG A 37 -20.87 13.23 20.97
C ARG A 37 -20.32 14.56 21.47
N GLU A 38 -19.05 14.86 21.19
CA GLU A 38 -18.44 16.15 21.52
C GLU A 38 -19.13 17.30 20.77
N PHE A 39 -19.51 17.08 19.51
CA PHE A 39 -20.20 18.07 18.68
C PHE A 39 -21.62 18.35 19.15
N THR A 40 -22.39 17.31 19.48
CA THR A 40 -23.76 17.49 19.97
C THR A 40 -23.80 17.93 21.43
N GLY A 41 -22.79 17.60 22.24
CA GLY A 41 -22.71 17.88 23.68
C GLY A 41 -23.26 19.26 24.08
N PRO A 42 -22.77 20.37 23.49
CA PRO A 42 -23.22 21.74 23.81
C PRO A 42 -24.64 22.11 23.33
N LEU A 43 -25.32 21.26 22.55
CA LEU A 43 -26.63 21.55 21.95
C LEU A 43 -27.77 21.15 22.89
N ASP A 44 -27.91 21.86 24.01
CA ASP A 44 -28.85 21.54 25.09
C ASP A 44 -30.33 21.61 24.70
N TRP A 45 -30.63 22.24 23.56
CA TRP A 45 -31.98 22.33 23.00
C TRP A 45 -32.42 21.07 22.24
N LEU A 46 -31.51 20.13 21.98
CA LEU A 46 -31.83 18.86 21.33
C LEU A 46 -32.40 17.85 22.34
N THR A 47 -33.52 17.24 21.97
CA THR A 47 -33.99 16.03 22.65
C THR A 47 -33.00 14.88 22.43
N THR A 48 -33.02 13.87 23.31
CA THR A 48 -32.16 12.68 23.20
C THR A 48 -32.28 12.00 21.83
N ALA A 49 -33.50 11.84 21.32
CA ALA A 49 -33.73 11.21 20.01
C ALA A 49 -33.14 12.02 18.85
N GLN A 50 -33.26 13.35 18.89
CA GLN A 50 -32.65 14.23 17.87
C GLN A 50 -31.13 14.21 17.95
N ARG A 51 -30.57 14.22 19.17
CA ARG A 51 -29.13 14.12 19.41
C ARG A 51 -28.55 12.84 18.83
N GLU A 52 -29.16 11.70 19.14
CA GLU A 52 -28.71 10.40 18.62
C GLU A 52 -28.79 10.32 17.09
N GLU A 53 -29.83 10.88 16.48
CA GLU A 53 -29.94 10.92 15.01
C GLU A 53 -28.83 11.77 14.39
N VAL A 54 -28.56 12.95 14.95
CA VAL A 54 -27.45 13.81 14.49
C VAL A 54 -26.10 13.09 14.65
N GLU A 55 -25.88 12.43 15.78
CA GLU A 55 -24.64 11.68 16.01
C GLU A 55 -24.45 10.53 15.02
N ARG A 56 -25.52 9.78 14.72
CA ARG A 56 -25.50 8.72 13.70
C ARG A 56 -25.16 9.27 12.32
N GLN A 57 -25.84 10.33 11.89
CA GLN A 57 -25.62 10.93 10.56
C GLN A 57 -24.21 11.54 10.45
N TYR A 58 -23.74 12.22 11.50
CA TYR A 58 -22.39 12.75 11.57
C TYR A 58 -21.35 11.65 11.42
N THR A 59 -21.49 10.59 12.22
CA THR A 59 -20.55 9.45 12.22
C THR A 59 -20.53 8.77 10.84
N ALA A 60 -21.71 8.55 10.24
CA ALA A 60 -21.82 7.97 8.91
C ALA A 60 -21.13 8.85 7.85
N ASP A 61 -21.36 10.17 7.87
CA ASP A 61 -20.70 11.07 6.92
C ASP A 61 -19.18 11.10 7.10
N ALA A 62 -18.70 11.18 8.34
CA ALA A 62 -17.28 11.16 8.67
C ALA A 62 -16.59 9.89 8.17
N LEU A 63 -17.20 8.72 8.40
CA LEU A 63 -16.64 7.44 7.94
C LEU A 63 -16.69 7.28 6.42
N ARG A 64 -17.73 7.79 5.74
CA ARG A 64 -17.78 7.81 4.27
C ARG A 64 -16.63 8.64 3.68
N ARG A 65 -16.38 9.84 4.23
CA ARG A 65 -15.27 10.70 3.77
C ARG A 65 -13.91 10.06 4.04
N ALA A 66 -13.70 9.54 5.24
CA ALA A 66 -12.46 8.86 5.60
C ALA A 66 -12.18 7.67 4.69
N ARG A 67 -13.19 6.88 4.34
CA ARG A 67 -13.06 5.78 3.38
C ARG A 67 -12.66 6.28 2.00
N ALA A 68 -13.33 7.30 1.47
CA ALA A 68 -13.00 7.85 0.17
C ALA A 68 -11.57 8.42 0.12
N ASP A 69 -11.10 9.01 1.21
CA ASP A 69 -9.71 9.49 1.32
C ASP A 69 -8.70 8.34 1.31
N LEU A 70 -8.97 7.27 2.07
CA LEU A 70 -8.13 6.07 2.07
C LEU A 70 -8.08 5.42 0.69
N GLU A 71 -9.21 5.28 0.00
CA GLU A 71 -9.29 4.73 -1.35
C GLU A 71 -8.48 5.59 -2.35
N ARG A 72 -8.57 6.92 -2.25
CA ARG A 72 -7.77 7.83 -3.09
C ARG A 72 -6.27 7.70 -2.84
N VAL A 73 -5.85 7.66 -1.58
CA VAL A 73 -4.44 7.50 -1.23
C VAL A 73 -3.93 6.14 -1.68
N ALA A 74 -4.69 5.07 -1.46
CA ALA A 74 -4.33 3.72 -1.91
C ALA A 74 -4.16 3.67 -3.44
N ALA A 75 -5.10 4.24 -4.20
CA ALA A 75 -5.00 4.33 -5.66
C ALA A 75 -3.75 5.10 -6.10
N ARG A 76 -3.43 6.20 -5.42
CA ARG A 76 -2.22 6.99 -5.72
C ARG A 76 -0.94 6.21 -5.42
N CYS A 77 -0.87 5.50 -4.29
CA CYS A 77 0.27 4.66 -3.93
C CYS A 77 0.51 3.56 -4.97
N VAL A 78 -0.56 2.89 -5.43
CA VAL A 78 -0.48 1.88 -6.49
C VAL A 78 0.01 2.49 -7.80
N SER A 79 -0.53 3.64 -8.19
CA SER A 79 -0.10 4.36 -9.40
C SER A 79 1.39 4.75 -9.34
N LEU A 80 1.84 5.32 -8.22
CA LEU A 80 3.25 5.69 -8.02
C LEU A 80 4.15 4.46 -8.09
N ARG A 81 3.76 3.37 -7.41
CA ARG A 81 4.52 2.12 -7.44
C ARG A 81 4.68 1.60 -8.87
N ALA A 82 3.61 1.62 -9.66
CA ALA A 82 3.66 1.20 -11.06
C ALA A 82 4.64 2.05 -11.89
N GLU A 83 4.64 3.38 -11.68
CA GLU A 83 5.55 4.30 -12.35
C GLU A 83 7.02 4.03 -11.98
N TYR A 84 7.32 3.86 -10.69
CA TYR A 84 8.66 3.53 -10.22
C TYR A 84 9.14 2.17 -10.71
N GLU A 85 8.28 1.14 -10.66
CA GLU A 85 8.61 -0.18 -11.17
C GLU A 85 8.90 -0.15 -12.67
N HIS A 86 8.18 0.66 -13.44
CA HIS A 86 8.44 0.82 -14.87
C HIS A 86 9.84 1.42 -15.11
N ARG A 87 10.17 2.53 -14.43
CA ARG A 87 11.50 3.15 -14.53
C ARG A 87 12.62 2.21 -14.08
N TYR A 88 12.39 1.46 -13.00
CA TYR A 88 13.36 0.47 -12.51
C TYR A 88 13.58 -0.66 -13.51
N ARG A 89 12.52 -1.19 -14.13
CA ARG A 89 12.64 -2.22 -15.17
C ARG A 89 13.47 -1.74 -16.35
N GLN A 90 13.26 -0.50 -16.81
CA GLN A 90 14.05 0.09 -17.89
C GLN A 90 15.54 0.20 -17.52
N LEU A 91 15.84 0.72 -16.33
CA LEU A 91 17.23 0.83 -15.87
C LEU A 91 17.89 -0.53 -15.71
N ARG A 92 17.17 -1.50 -15.13
CA ARG A 92 17.63 -2.88 -14.99
C ARG A 92 17.93 -3.51 -16.34
N GLN A 93 17.07 -3.33 -17.33
CA GLN A 93 17.30 -3.84 -18.69
C GLN A 93 18.56 -3.24 -19.32
N ARG A 94 18.77 -1.92 -19.16
CA ARG A 94 19.99 -1.25 -19.66
C ARG A 94 21.25 -1.79 -18.97
N CYS A 95 21.24 -1.90 -17.65
CA CYS A 95 22.36 -2.47 -16.90
C CYS A 95 22.66 -3.91 -17.33
N LEU A 96 21.62 -4.74 -17.48
CA LEU A 96 21.78 -6.12 -17.96
C LEU A 96 22.33 -6.16 -19.39
N ALA A 97 21.85 -5.31 -20.29
CA ALA A 97 22.37 -5.24 -21.66
C ALA A 97 23.85 -4.84 -21.69
N VAL A 98 24.26 -3.85 -20.89
CA VAL A 98 25.66 -3.43 -20.77
C VAL A 98 26.53 -4.55 -20.20
N VAL A 99 26.10 -5.20 -19.12
CA VAL A 99 26.85 -6.33 -18.53
C VAL A 99 27.00 -7.48 -19.53
N LEU A 100 25.93 -7.83 -20.24
CA LEU A 100 25.98 -8.88 -21.26
C LEU A 100 26.89 -8.50 -22.43
N ALA A 101 26.85 -7.25 -22.89
CA ALA A 101 27.73 -6.76 -23.96
C ALA A 101 29.21 -6.80 -23.55
N VAL A 102 29.53 -6.41 -22.32
CA VAL A 102 30.91 -6.49 -21.78
C VAL A 102 31.36 -7.94 -21.68
N CYS A 103 30.53 -8.84 -21.13
CA CYS A 103 30.85 -10.27 -21.05
C CYS A 103 31.07 -10.87 -22.45
N ALA A 104 30.19 -10.57 -23.41
CA ALA A 104 30.33 -11.03 -24.79
C ALA A 104 31.62 -10.52 -25.43
N GLY A 105 31.94 -9.22 -25.26
CA GLY A 105 33.18 -8.62 -25.73
C GLY A 105 34.42 -9.29 -25.15
N CYS A 106 34.46 -9.51 -23.83
CA CYS A 106 35.55 -10.23 -23.17
C CYS A 106 35.70 -11.65 -23.72
N THR A 107 34.60 -12.40 -23.86
CA THR A 107 34.65 -13.77 -24.40
C THR A 107 35.16 -13.81 -25.84
N ALA A 108 34.71 -12.87 -26.69
CA ALA A 108 35.17 -12.77 -28.08
C ALA A 108 36.66 -12.44 -28.15
N LEU A 109 37.14 -11.49 -27.34
CA LEU A 109 38.56 -11.15 -27.25
C LEU A 109 39.41 -12.35 -26.79
N THR A 110 38.97 -13.07 -25.76
CA THR A 110 39.69 -14.27 -25.30
C THR A 110 39.72 -15.37 -26.37
N ALA A 111 38.63 -15.56 -27.12
CA ALA A 111 38.58 -16.55 -28.20
C ALA A 111 39.50 -16.17 -29.37
N LEU A 112 39.53 -14.89 -29.75
CA LEU A 112 40.45 -14.37 -30.77
C LEU A 112 41.91 -14.55 -30.37
N LEU A 113 42.25 -14.25 -29.11
CA LEU A 113 43.60 -14.46 -28.59
C LEU A 113 44.01 -15.95 -28.62
N LEU A 114 43.09 -16.86 -28.29
CA LEU A 114 43.36 -18.30 -28.35
C LEU A 114 43.52 -18.83 -29.78
N LEU A 115 42.79 -18.27 -30.75
CA LEU A 115 42.93 -18.64 -32.17
C LEU A 115 44.20 -18.07 -32.82
N ALA A 116 44.74 -16.99 -32.26
CA ALA A 116 45.95 -16.33 -32.74
C ALA A 116 47.26 -16.92 -32.16
N LEU A 117 47.15 -17.84 -31.18
CA LEU A 117 48.26 -18.54 -30.53
C LEU A 117 48.49 -19.91 -31.17
#